data_AF-A0A939K3M9-F1
#
_entry.id   AF-A0A939K3M9-F1
#
_cell.length_a   1.000
_cell.length_b   1.000
_cell.length_c   1.000
_cell.angle_alpha   90.00
_cell.angle_beta   90.00
_cell.angle_gamma   90.00
#
_symmetry.space_group_name_H-M   'P 1'
#
loop_
_entity.id
_entity.type
_entity.pdbx_description
1 polymer ?
#
loop_
_entity_poly.entity_id
_entity_poly.type
_entity_poly.pdbx_seq_one_letter_code
_entity_poly.pdbx_strand_id
1 'polypeptide(L)'
;MIPQHNQNGKQISFDSHLEDEIAKAGGAFESPADADGRVGVTMFDVLGSEDNLVAVVVPKHRLKDLPAQALVKINSTEDKRVYQGIVVKGPLYEPDGIRADSAVIVTTASNGVMFMPKYHGRVWVEILGELIDDALIPPRYRPLPNSPVFPLSSEESKTVLNLTGNIVLGRAIGHEDMEVKVPADSKSVLPRHLGVLGTTGGGKSTTVSGLVNQFQKNKLATILIDTEGEYTHINEPTTAHNMINALERRGLSPEGVNETHVYRLVGRETSNPKHPRVQNFTLKFDQLSPYAVMEILSFSEAQQQRYLKAVDIGRIVLRKLKIFPVTKDQEEQLYELDELVSGYPKLTLEIMYDIVSLCAKRVGKEKLHDEDGKPTYFLRSQILRNNDEEFLKIINTQEDIPTSVASWRAVQGLLS
;
A
#
# COMPACT_ATOMS: atom_id res chain seq x y z
N MET A 1 57.84 80.24 24.59
CA MET A 1 58.65 80.42 23.38
C MET A 1 58.97 79.02 22.84
N ILE A 2 58.33 78.63 21.72
CA ILE A 2 58.76 77.64 20.69
C ILE A 2 58.95 76.15 21.14
N PRO A 3 58.49 75.12 20.40
CA PRO A 3 57.15 74.87 19.82
C PRO A 3 56.69 73.39 20.00
N GLN A 4 55.47 73.09 19.57
CA GLN A 4 54.93 71.72 19.43
C GLN A 4 55.67 70.94 18.33
N HIS A 5 55.91 69.64 18.53
CA HIS A 5 56.36 68.72 17.49
C HIS A 5 55.44 67.50 17.36
N ASN A 6 55.06 67.28 16.10
CA ASN A 6 54.17 66.31 15.48
C ASN A 6 54.02 64.93 16.15
N GLN A 7 52.75 64.56 16.35
CA GLN A 7 52.28 63.18 16.28
C GLN A 7 52.34 62.70 14.83
N ASN A 8 53.00 61.57 14.58
CA ASN A 8 52.65 60.59 13.54
C ASN A 8 53.55 59.35 13.66
N GLY A 9 53.33 58.57 14.72
CA GLY A 9 53.77 57.17 14.77
C GLY A 9 52.72 56.31 14.08
N LYS A 10 52.80 56.15 12.76
CA LYS A 10 52.01 55.13 12.03
C LYS A 10 52.57 53.77 12.44
N GLN A 11 51.90 53.12 13.38
CA GLN A 11 52.08 51.71 13.67
C GLN A 11 51.47 50.96 12.49
N ILE A 12 52.30 50.69 11.48
CA ILE A 12 51.92 49.90 10.31
C ILE A 12 51.75 48.46 10.82
N SER A 13 50.49 48.04 10.95
CA SER A 13 50.13 46.68 11.34
C SER A 13 50.56 45.72 10.23
N PHE A 14 51.36 44.72 10.58
CA PHE A 14 51.80 43.64 9.68
C PHE A 14 50.61 42.97 9.00
N ASP A 15 49.46 42.91 9.67
CA ASP A 15 48.22 42.31 9.15
C ASP A 15 47.64 43.09 7.98
N SER A 16 47.71 44.43 8.01
CA SER A 16 47.19 45.27 6.93
C SER A 16 48.01 45.18 5.64
N HIS A 17 49.32 44.93 5.74
CA HIS A 17 50.16 44.68 4.58
C HIS A 17 49.93 43.28 4.00
N LEU A 18 49.70 42.29 4.85
CA LEU A 18 49.42 40.92 4.41
C LEU A 18 48.07 40.84 3.68
N GLU A 19 47.03 41.50 4.18
CA GLU A 19 45.72 41.57 3.51
C GLU A 19 45.79 42.29 2.16
N ASP A 20 46.53 43.41 2.07
CA ASP A 20 46.75 44.14 0.82
C ASP A 20 47.59 43.34 -0.19
N GLU A 21 48.56 42.54 0.28
CA GLU A 21 49.35 41.64 -0.58
C GLU A 21 48.53 40.44 -1.06
N ILE A 22 47.68 39.85 -0.20
CA ILE A 22 46.74 38.79 -0.58
C ILE A 22 45.75 39.30 -1.63
N ALA A 23 45.19 40.50 -1.44
CA ALA A 23 44.30 41.12 -2.41
C ALA A 23 44.99 41.40 -3.75
N LYS A 24 46.24 41.88 -3.73
CA LYS A 24 47.05 42.12 -4.95
C LYS A 24 47.49 40.83 -5.65
N ALA A 25 47.62 39.73 -4.91
CA ALA A 25 47.97 38.40 -5.43
C ALA A 25 46.75 37.60 -5.97
N GLY A 26 45.56 38.20 -6.02
CA GLY A 26 44.35 37.58 -6.57
C GLY A 26 43.30 37.15 -5.53
N GLY A 27 43.45 37.57 -4.27
CA GLY A 27 42.53 37.21 -3.18
C GLY A 27 42.80 35.82 -2.59
N ALA A 28 41.87 35.33 -1.77
CA ALA A 28 41.93 33.95 -1.28
C ALA A 28 41.83 32.98 -2.47
N PHE A 29 42.76 32.03 -2.56
CA PHE A 29 42.75 31.03 -3.62
C PHE A 29 41.48 30.17 -3.52
N GLU A 30 40.52 30.41 -4.42
CA GLU A 30 39.39 29.52 -4.64
C GLU A 30 39.85 28.36 -5.52
N SER A 31 39.70 27.12 -5.03
CA SER A 31 39.96 25.95 -5.85
C SER A 31 38.99 25.94 -7.03
N PRO A 32 39.40 25.54 -8.24
CA PRO A 32 38.50 25.39 -9.38
C PRO A 32 37.27 24.50 -9.07
N ALA A 33 37.39 23.60 -8.09
CA ALA A 33 36.30 22.76 -7.59
C ALA A 33 35.22 23.49 -6.79
N ASP A 34 35.54 24.66 -6.22
CA ASP A 34 34.58 25.43 -5.43
C ASP A 34 33.77 26.39 -6.31
N ALA A 35 34.31 26.78 -7.47
CA ALA A 35 33.67 27.67 -8.44
C ALA A 35 32.65 26.96 -9.35
N ASP A 36 32.79 25.65 -9.60
CA ASP A 36 31.90 24.88 -10.48
C ASP A 36 30.79 24.11 -9.74
N GLY A 37 30.81 24.11 -8.40
CA GLY A 37 29.79 23.48 -7.57
C GLY A 37 29.92 21.95 -7.42
N ARG A 38 31.02 21.34 -7.91
CA ARG A 38 31.24 19.90 -7.73
C ARG A 38 31.60 19.58 -6.28
N VAL A 39 31.13 18.44 -5.80
CA VAL A 39 31.40 17.97 -4.43
C VAL A 39 32.45 16.87 -4.38
N GLY A 40 32.70 16.20 -5.49
CA GLY A 40 33.67 15.13 -5.58
C GLY A 40 33.95 14.70 -7.01
N VAL A 41 34.78 13.68 -7.16
CA VAL A 41 35.09 13.08 -8.45
C VAL A 41 35.05 11.56 -8.37
N THR A 42 34.66 10.91 -9.47
CA THR A 42 34.72 9.46 -9.61
C THR A 42 36.18 8.98 -9.59
N MET A 43 36.40 7.78 -9.05
CA MET A 43 37.73 7.17 -8.96
C MET A 43 37.89 5.99 -9.91
N PHE A 44 39.15 5.59 -10.10
CA PHE A 44 39.49 4.36 -10.79
C PHE A 44 38.92 3.14 -10.09
N ASP A 45 38.64 2.11 -10.88
CA ASP A 45 38.20 0.83 -10.37
C ASP A 45 39.30 0.13 -9.56
N VAL A 46 38.87 -0.56 -8.52
CA VAL A 46 39.69 -1.40 -7.66
C VAL A 46 39.20 -2.86 -7.71
N LEU A 47 39.99 -3.77 -7.13
CA LEU A 47 39.57 -5.16 -6.98
C LEU A 47 38.24 -5.24 -6.21
N GLY A 48 37.24 -5.89 -6.80
CA GLY A 48 35.89 -5.96 -6.23
C GLY A 48 34.95 -4.81 -6.63
N SER A 49 35.30 -4.01 -7.64
CA SER A 49 34.35 -3.06 -8.24
C SER A 49 33.19 -3.80 -8.91
N GLU A 50 32.00 -3.25 -8.79
CA GLU A 50 30.76 -3.79 -9.35
C GLU A 50 30.25 -2.90 -10.49
N ASP A 51 29.50 -3.48 -11.43
CA ASP A 51 29.08 -2.81 -12.67
C ASP A 51 28.34 -1.47 -12.42
N ASN A 52 27.39 -1.46 -11.49
CA ASN A 52 26.59 -0.26 -11.21
C ASN A 52 27.13 0.58 -10.05
N LEU A 53 28.29 0.24 -9.49
CA LEU A 53 28.80 0.90 -8.29
C LEU A 53 30.08 1.68 -8.60
N VAL A 54 30.09 2.97 -8.32
CA VAL A 54 31.23 3.86 -8.59
C VAL A 54 31.73 4.48 -7.30
N ALA A 55 33.03 4.41 -7.07
CA ALA A 55 33.67 5.10 -5.95
C ALA A 55 33.83 6.59 -6.28
N VAL A 56 33.47 7.46 -5.33
CA VAL A 56 33.61 8.91 -5.43
C VAL A 56 34.43 9.41 -4.25
N VAL A 57 35.45 10.21 -4.52
CA VAL A 57 36.27 10.87 -3.49
C VAL A 57 35.79 12.30 -3.31
N VAL A 58 35.61 12.68 -2.04
CA VAL A 58 34.97 13.92 -1.60
C VAL A 58 35.93 14.67 -0.68
N PRO A 59 36.29 15.93 -0.98
CA PRO A 59 37.10 16.76 -0.10
C PRO A 59 36.44 16.99 1.26
N LYS A 60 37.25 17.15 2.32
CA LYS A 60 36.77 17.28 3.71
C LYS A 60 35.68 18.36 3.89
N HIS A 61 35.81 19.51 3.23
CA HIS A 61 34.87 20.62 3.39
C HIS A 61 33.51 20.40 2.72
N ARG A 62 33.42 19.43 1.79
CA ARG A 62 32.20 19.07 1.03
C ARG A 62 31.53 17.79 1.53
N LEU A 63 32.06 17.15 2.58
CA LEU A 63 31.53 15.86 3.07
C LEU A 63 30.07 15.91 3.51
N LYS A 64 29.64 17.05 4.06
CA LYS A 64 28.25 17.28 4.46
C LYS A 64 27.27 17.32 3.27
N ASP A 65 27.77 17.54 2.06
CA ASP A 65 26.95 17.70 0.86
C ASP A 65 26.61 16.34 0.21
N LEU A 66 27.28 15.26 0.64
CA LEU A 66 27.02 13.88 0.20
C LEU A 66 26.80 12.91 1.38
N PRO A 67 25.71 13.07 2.15
CA PRO A 67 25.33 12.09 3.14
C PRO A 67 24.88 10.77 2.50
N ALA A 68 24.69 9.73 3.33
CA ALA A 68 24.06 8.49 2.88
C ALA A 68 22.69 8.78 2.23
N GLN A 69 22.35 8.04 1.17
CA GLN A 69 21.12 8.18 0.38
C GLN A 69 21.01 9.48 -0.42
N ALA A 70 22.04 10.34 -0.44
CA ALA A 70 22.05 11.52 -1.31
C ALA A 70 21.97 11.11 -2.79
N LEU A 71 21.10 11.78 -3.54
CA LEU A 71 21.06 11.67 -5.00
C LEU A 71 22.09 12.58 -5.62
N VAL A 72 22.74 12.09 -6.66
CA VAL A 72 23.82 12.80 -7.35
C VAL A 72 23.66 12.75 -8.85
N LYS A 73 24.21 13.78 -9.50
CA LYS A 73 24.45 13.85 -10.92
C LYS A 73 25.95 13.71 -11.17
N ILE A 74 26.32 12.84 -12.10
CA ILE A 74 27.72 12.64 -12.52
C ILE A 74 27.83 13.05 -13.98
N ASN A 75 28.60 14.09 -14.24
CA ASN A 75 28.88 14.51 -15.62
C ASN A 75 30.16 13.81 -16.05
N SER A 76 30.03 12.76 -16.86
CA SER A 76 31.15 11.96 -17.29
C SER A 76 32.08 12.77 -18.19
N THR A 77 33.36 12.76 -17.82
CA THR A 77 34.41 13.43 -18.57
C THR A 77 34.58 12.78 -19.93
N GLU A 78 35.06 13.54 -20.92
CA GLU A 78 35.39 13.10 -22.29
C GLU A 78 34.21 12.64 -23.17
N ASP A 79 33.37 11.72 -22.69
CA ASP A 79 32.24 11.16 -23.45
C ASP A 79 30.96 12.00 -23.38
N LYS A 80 30.94 13.04 -22.53
CA LYS A 80 29.83 13.99 -22.32
C LYS A 80 28.52 13.33 -21.89
N ARG A 81 28.58 12.13 -21.32
CA ARG A 81 27.40 11.45 -20.78
C ARG A 81 27.05 12.00 -19.41
N VAL A 82 25.78 11.94 -19.06
CA VAL A 82 25.27 12.39 -17.76
C VAL A 82 24.60 11.21 -17.08
N TYR A 83 24.98 10.94 -15.84
CA TYR A 83 24.43 9.85 -15.06
C TYR A 83 23.76 10.37 -13.80
N GLN A 84 22.74 9.65 -13.34
CA GLN A 84 22.14 9.86 -12.02
C GLN A 84 22.42 8.65 -11.14
N GLY A 85 22.67 8.90 -9.86
CA GLY A 85 23.00 7.85 -8.90
C GLY A 85 22.58 8.19 -7.47
N ILE A 86 22.67 7.21 -6.59
CA ILE A 86 22.38 7.35 -5.16
C ILE A 86 23.57 6.87 -4.32
N VAL A 87 23.90 7.61 -3.26
CA VAL A 87 24.93 7.19 -2.30
C VAL A 87 24.40 6.00 -1.49
N VAL A 88 24.99 4.82 -1.70
CA VAL A 88 24.61 3.58 -0.99
C VAL A 88 25.58 3.24 0.15
N LYS A 89 26.78 3.83 0.17
CA LYS A 89 27.78 3.60 1.22
C LYS A 89 28.66 4.82 1.43
N GLY A 90 28.96 5.12 2.69
CA GLY A 90 29.75 6.29 3.10
C GLY A 90 28.90 7.50 3.49
N PRO A 91 29.51 8.66 3.75
CA PRO A 91 30.95 8.93 3.60
C PRO A 91 31.81 8.13 4.60
N LEU A 92 32.78 7.38 4.07
CA LEU A 92 33.85 6.73 4.83
C LEU A 92 35.05 7.66 4.86
N TYR A 93 35.68 7.83 6.02
CA TYR A 93 36.80 8.76 6.17
C TYR A 93 38.13 8.03 5.96
N GLU A 94 38.93 8.53 5.01
CA GLU A 94 40.23 7.94 4.65
C GLU A 94 41.35 8.95 4.84
N PRO A 95 42.43 8.61 5.58
CA PRO A 95 43.57 9.49 5.74
C PRO A 95 44.35 9.66 4.43
N ASP A 96 44.87 10.85 4.23
CA ASP A 96 45.60 11.21 3.02
C ASP A 96 47.00 10.56 3.03
N GLY A 97 47.30 9.79 1.99
CA GLY A 97 48.65 9.24 1.75
C GLY A 97 49.09 8.09 2.67
N ILE A 98 48.27 7.68 3.64
CA ILE A 98 48.58 6.56 4.56
C ILE A 98 47.35 5.67 4.71
N ARG A 99 47.54 4.38 4.92
CA ARG A 99 46.41 3.48 5.23
C ARG A 99 45.83 3.76 6.62
N ALA A 100 44.50 3.74 6.71
CA ALA A 100 43.76 3.96 7.95
C ALA A 100 44.12 2.96 9.07
N ASP A 101 44.48 1.73 8.70
CA ASP A 101 44.85 0.63 9.61
C ASP A 101 46.36 0.53 9.87
N SER A 102 47.16 1.50 9.41
CA SER A 102 48.61 1.46 9.61
C SER A 102 48.99 1.64 11.09
N ALA A 103 50.06 0.95 11.51
CA ALA A 103 50.54 0.99 12.89
C ALA A 103 50.84 2.42 13.38
N VAL A 104 51.29 3.31 12.48
CA VAL A 104 51.53 4.74 12.77
C VAL A 104 50.23 5.44 13.14
N ILE A 105 49.16 5.30 12.35
CA ILE A 105 47.86 5.91 12.65
C ILE A 105 47.29 5.38 13.97
N VAL A 106 47.32 4.06 14.18
CA VAL A 106 46.78 3.43 15.39
C VAL A 106 47.55 3.89 16.63
N THR A 107 48.87 3.92 16.56
CA THR A 107 49.75 4.28 17.69
C THR A 107 49.65 5.77 18.03
N THR A 108 49.53 6.65 17.04
CA THR A 108 49.37 8.09 17.29
C THR A 108 47.96 8.42 17.78
N ALA A 109 46.93 7.71 17.33
CA ALA A 109 45.57 7.86 17.84
C ALA A 109 45.43 7.35 19.29
N SER A 110 46.03 6.20 19.63
CA SER A 110 45.90 5.58 20.95
C SER A 110 46.67 6.32 22.05
N ASN A 111 47.77 7.01 21.70
CA ASN A 111 48.67 7.65 22.65
C ASN A 111 48.48 9.18 22.77
N GLY A 112 47.33 9.71 22.33
CA GLY A 112 47.01 11.14 22.46
C GLY A 112 47.67 12.00 21.39
N VAL A 113 47.18 11.86 20.16
CA VAL A 113 47.21 12.81 19.02
C VAL A 113 48.44 13.73 18.96
N MET A 114 49.62 13.18 18.68
CA MET A 114 50.77 14.01 18.30
C MET A 114 50.77 14.41 16.81
N PHE A 115 50.13 13.60 15.94
CA PHE A 115 50.04 13.86 14.50
C PHE A 115 48.94 13.00 13.85
N MET A 116 47.93 13.63 13.25
CA MET A 116 46.98 12.93 12.38
C MET A 116 47.02 13.57 11.00
N PRO A 117 47.15 12.79 9.92
CA PRO A 117 47.10 13.34 8.58
C PRO A 117 45.74 13.98 8.31
N LYS A 118 45.69 14.85 7.29
CA LYS A 118 44.41 15.25 6.69
C LYS A 118 43.70 14.02 6.14
N TYR A 119 42.40 14.14 5.92
CA TYR A 119 41.58 13.05 5.42
C TYR A 119 40.59 13.58 4.40
N HIS A 120 40.16 12.69 3.51
CA HIS A 120 39.06 12.88 2.58
C HIS A 120 37.94 11.87 2.88
N GLY A 121 36.80 12.05 2.24
CA GLY A 121 35.75 11.05 2.25
C GLY A 121 35.76 10.21 0.99
N ARG A 122 35.30 8.97 1.14
CA ARG A 122 34.91 8.10 0.04
C ARG A 122 33.45 7.71 0.20
N VAL A 123 32.68 7.91 -0.86
CA VAL A 123 31.31 7.38 -0.98
C VAL A 123 31.25 6.41 -2.14
N TRP A 124 30.29 5.50 -2.09
CA TRP A 124 29.94 4.64 -3.21
C TRP A 124 28.58 5.03 -3.72
N VAL A 125 28.53 5.33 -5.01
CA VAL A 125 27.33 5.74 -5.72
C VAL A 125 26.88 4.58 -6.58
N GLU A 126 25.65 4.11 -6.36
CA GLU A 126 24.97 3.20 -7.28
C GLU A 126 24.36 4.01 -8.42
N ILE A 127 24.68 3.66 -9.66
CA ILE A 127 24.17 4.32 -10.86
C ILE A 127 22.74 3.85 -11.11
N LEU A 128 21.79 4.79 -11.06
CA LEU A 128 20.39 4.55 -11.35
C LEU A 128 20.11 4.54 -12.85
N GLY A 129 20.85 5.36 -13.61
CA GLY A 129 20.74 5.41 -15.06
C GLY A 129 21.55 6.52 -15.74
N GLU A 130 21.48 6.54 -17.07
CA GLU A 130 22.00 7.58 -17.94
C GLU A 130 20.86 8.54 -18.33
N LEU A 131 21.11 9.84 -18.25
CA LEU A 131 20.14 10.89 -18.58
C LEU A 131 20.29 11.27 -20.06
N ILE A 132 19.28 10.98 -20.87
CA ILE A 132 19.19 11.34 -22.30
C ILE A 132 17.85 12.05 -22.54
N ASP A 133 17.87 13.26 -23.10
CA ASP A 133 16.68 14.06 -23.40
C ASP A 133 15.68 14.12 -22.22
N ASP A 134 16.21 14.40 -21.02
CA ASP A 134 15.50 14.44 -19.73
C ASP A 134 14.86 13.11 -19.26
N ALA A 135 15.11 12.01 -19.96
CA ALA A 135 14.70 10.67 -19.57
C ALA A 135 15.86 9.88 -18.96
N LEU A 136 15.59 9.19 -17.86
CA LEU A 136 16.54 8.26 -17.26
C LEU A 136 16.39 6.89 -17.94
N ILE A 137 17.45 6.44 -18.62
CA ILE A 137 17.50 5.13 -19.27
C ILE A 137 18.51 4.21 -18.55
N PRO A 138 18.37 2.87 -18.68
CA PRO A 138 19.37 1.94 -18.17
C PRO A 138 20.76 2.28 -18.71
N PRO A 139 21.79 2.37 -17.85
CA PRO A 139 23.10 2.79 -18.27
C PRO A 139 23.79 1.66 -19.04
N ARG A 140 24.33 1.95 -20.23
CA ARG A 140 25.15 0.97 -20.98
C ARG A 140 26.62 1.03 -20.58
N TYR A 141 27.07 2.18 -20.11
CA TYR A 141 28.45 2.47 -19.72
C TYR A 141 28.47 3.05 -18.31
N ARG A 142 29.66 3.15 -17.74
CA ARG A 142 29.90 3.76 -16.44
C ARG A 142 30.53 5.14 -16.62
N PRO A 143 30.33 6.08 -15.68
CA PRO A 143 31.08 7.32 -15.66
C PRO A 143 32.59 7.06 -15.67
N LEU A 144 33.34 7.81 -16.48
CA LEU A 144 34.79 7.69 -16.52
C LEU A 144 35.44 8.19 -15.22
N PRO A 145 36.68 7.78 -14.88
CA PRO A 145 37.40 8.32 -13.74
C PRO A 145 37.59 9.85 -13.84
N ASN A 146 37.70 10.51 -12.68
CA ASN A 146 37.81 11.96 -12.53
C ASN A 146 36.60 12.76 -13.04
N SER A 147 35.45 12.11 -13.22
CA SER A 147 34.20 12.77 -13.58
C SER A 147 33.62 13.53 -12.40
N PRO A 148 33.28 14.84 -12.55
CA PRO A 148 32.72 15.63 -11.46
C PRO A 148 31.34 15.15 -11.04
N VAL A 149 31.13 15.14 -9.72
CA VAL A 149 29.90 14.73 -9.06
C VAL A 149 29.25 15.94 -8.41
N PHE A 150 27.94 16.07 -8.57
CA PHE A 150 27.12 17.15 -8.06
C PHE A 150 25.97 16.57 -7.23
N PRO A 151 25.68 17.09 -6.03
CA PRO A 151 24.50 16.67 -5.29
C PRO A 151 23.25 17.24 -5.97
N LEU A 152 22.16 16.48 -5.99
CA LEU A 152 20.88 17.02 -6.43
C LEU A 152 20.25 17.85 -5.31
N SER A 153 19.66 18.98 -5.68
CA SER A 153 18.79 19.74 -4.79
C SER A 153 17.54 18.92 -4.41
N SER A 154 16.81 19.35 -3.38
CA SER A 154 15.56 18.69 -2.99
C SER A 154 14.50 18.71 -4.09
N GLU A 155 14.44 19.76 -4.91
CA GLU A 155 13.47 19.86 -6.02
C GLU A 155 13.85 18.95 -7.20
N GLU A 156 15.15 18.88 -7.54
CA GLU A 156 15.64 17.93 -8.54
C GLU A 156 15.43 16.48 -8.08
N SER A 157 15.70 16.20 -6.79
CA SER A 157 15.49 14.88 -6.18
C SER A 157 14.03 14.42 -6.28
N LYS A 158 13.07 15.32 -5.98
CA LYS A 158 11.63 15.04 -6.13
C LYS A 158 11.25 14.74 -7.58
N THR A 159 11.85 15.46 -8.52
CA THR A 159 11.60 15.28 -9.95
C THR A 159 12.14 13.94 -10.44
N VAL A 160 13.39 13.61 -10.08
CA VAL A 160 14.05 12.34 -10.45
C VAL A 160 13.31 11.13 -9.90
N LEU A 161 12.88 11.20 -8.64
CA LEU A 161 12.12 10.13 -8.00
C LEU A 161 10.64 10.12 -8.41
N ASN A 162 10.23 11.05 -9.27
CA ASN A 162 8.85 11.26 -9.71
C ASN A 162 7.86 11.30 -8.54
N LEU A 163 8.20 12.02 -7.47
CA LEU A 163 7.38 12.19 -6.26
C LEU A 163 6.29 13.25 -6.48
N THR A 164 5.70 13.25 -7.67
CA THR A 164 4.67 14.19 -8.08
C THR A 164 3.30 13.61 -7.74
N GLY A 165 2.38 14.46 -7.26
CA GLY A 165 1.01 14.05 -6.95
C GLY A 165 0.48 14.58 -5.63
N ASN A 166 -0.66 14.03 -5.24
CA ASN A 166 -1.54 14.53 -4.18
C ASN A 166 -1.84 13.50 -3.09
N ILE A 167 -1.46 12.24 -3.29
CA ILE A 167 -1.54 11.20 -2.25
C ILE A 167 -0.17 11.03 -1.63
N VAL A 168 -0.04 11.35 -0.34
CA VAL A 168 1.22 11.19 0.39
C VAL A 168 1.31 9.77 0.95
N LEU A 169 2.27 8.97 0.47
CA LEU A 169 2.53 7.62 0.97
C LEU A 169 3.38 7.64 2.25
N GLY A 170 4.26 8.62 2.37
CA GLY A 170 5.21 8.73 3.46
C GLY A 170 6.29 9.76 3.17
N ARG A 171 7.43 9.63 3.84
CA ARG A 171 8.62 10.45 3.59
C ARG A 171 9.78 9.56 3.17
N ALA A 172 10.63 10.08 2.31
CA ALA A 172 11.87 9.40 1.96
C ALA A 172 12.80 9.41 3.19
N ILE A 173 13.34 8.25 3.53
CA ILE A 173 14.32 8.12 4.62
C ILE A 173 15.55 8.95 4.26
N GLY A 174 16.15 9.63 5.25
CA GLY A 174 17.33 10.48 5.05
C GLY A 174 17.03 11.88 4.52
N HIS A 175 15.78 12.17 4.12
CA HIS A 175 15.37 13.49 3.67
C HIS A 175 14.37 14.10 4.64
N GLU A 176 14.75 15.20 5.30
CA GLU A 176 13.91 15.81 6.32
C GLU A 176 12.60 16.35 5.77
N ASP A 177 12.50 16.77 4.50
CA ASP A 177 11.31 17.43 3.94
C ASP A 177 10.83 16.86 2.58
N MET A 178 11.18 15.61 2.28
CA MET A 178 10.79 14.97 1.01
C MET A 178 9.63 13.99 1.22
N GLU A 179 8.42 14.45 0.96
CA GLU A 179 7.23 13.60 0.90
C GLU A 179 7.24 12.75 -0.38
N VAL A 180 6.99 11.45 -0.21
CA VAL A 180 6.77 10.52 -1.32
C VAL A 180 5.30 10.62 -1.72
N LYS A 181 5.04 11.25 -2.86
CA LYS A 181 3.69 11.46 -3.38
C LYS A 181 3.45 10.64 -4.63
N VAL A 182 2.20 10.23 -4.79
CA VAL A 182 1.70 9.60 -6.01
C VAL A 182 0.45 10.32 -6.51
N PRO A 183 0.23 10.36 -7.83
CA PRO A 183 -0.96 10.98 -8.41
C PRO A 183 -2.20 10.11 -8.17
N ALA A 184 -3.30 10.73 -7.71
CA ALA A 184 -4.59 10.07 -7.50
C ALA A 184 -5.35 9.79 -8.80
N ASP A 185 -5.07 10.58 -9.85
CA ASP A 185 -5.77 10.61 -11.13
C ASP A 185 -5.02 9.91 -12.27
N SER A 186 -3.77 9.49 -12.02
CA SER A 186 -2.95 8.78 -13.01
C SER A 186 -2.84 7.30 -12.70
N LYS A 187 -3.21 6.49 -13.69
CA LYS A 187 -3.11 5.02 -13.70
C LYS A 187 -1.67 4.49 -13.63
N SER A 188 -0.66 5.32 -13.38
CA SER A 188 0.72 4.88 -13.13
C SER A 188 0.84 4.13 -11.80
N VAL A 189 0.09 4.54 -10.77
CA VAL A 189 0.11 3.91 -9.45
C VAL A 189 -1.31 3.56 -8.98
N LEU A 190 -2.20 4.55 -8.88
CA LEU A 190 -3.60 4.35 -8.52
C LEU A 190 -4.46 4.70 -9.74
N PRO A 191 -5.44 3.88 -10.17
CA PRO A 191 -6.11 2.80 -9.44
C PRO A 191 -5.62 1.39 -9.85
N ARG A 192 -4.34 1.19 -10.15
CA ARG A 192 -3.82 -0.18 -10.35
C ARG A 192 -3.81 -0.94 -9.03
N HIS A 193 -3.61 -2.26 -9.11
CA HIS A 193 -3.53 -3.11 -7.93
C HIS A 193 -2.33 -2.72 -7.06
N LEU A 194 -2.60 -2.48 -5.77
CA LEU A 194 -1.59 -2.16 -4.75
C LEU A 194 -1.51 -3.31 -3.74
N GLY A 195 -0.29 -3.80 -3.49
CA GLY A 195 -0.02 -4.77 -2.43
C GLY A 195 0.68 -4.12 -1.25
N VAL A 196 0.09 -4.18 -0.06
CA VAL A 196 0.73 -3.76 1.20
C VAL A 196 1.13 -5.01 1.98
N LEU A 197 2.43 -5.33 1.96
CA LEU A 197 2.98 -6.55 2.54
C LEU A 197 3.82 -6.21 3.78
N GLY A 198 3.70 -7.01 4.84
CA GLY A 198 4.47 -6.83 6.06
C GLY A 198 4.16 -7.89 7.13
N THR A 199 5.08 -8.06 8.07
CA THR A 199 4.88 -8.97 9.21
C THR A 199 3.89 -8.37 10.22
N THR A 200 3.42 -9.17 11.18
CA THR A 200 2.63 -8.68 12.32
C THR A 200 3.44 -7.66 13.11
N GLY A 201 2.83 -6.51 13.44
CA GLY A 201 3.54 -5.38 14.06
C GLY A 201 4.39 -4.54 13.10
N GLY A 202 4.53 -4.92 11.83
CA GLY A 202 5.28 -4.17 10.82
C GLY A 202 4.60 -2.90 10.30
N GLY A 203 3.46 -2.50 10.87
CA GLY A 203 2.75 -1.27 10.50
C GLY A 203 1.79 -1.39 9.31
N LYS A 204 1.39 -2.59 8.89
CA LYS A 204 0.42 -2.80 7.79
C LYS A 204 -0.87 -1.98 7.97
N SER A 205 -1.57 -2.19 9.08
CA SER A 205 -2.86 -1.55 9.34
C SER A 205 -2.70 -0.03 9.51
N THR A 206 -1.58 0.44 10.08
CA THR A 206 -1.23 1.87 10.13
C THR A 206 -1.06 2.46 8.73
N THR A 207 -0.34 1.77 7.83
CA THR A 207 -0.16 2.19 6.44
C THR A 207 -1.49 2.24 5.70
N VAL A 208 -2.33 1.20 5.84
CA VAL A 208 -3.67 1.17 5.23
C VAL A 208 -4.53 2.31 5.75
N SER A 209 -4.57 2.56 7.06
CA SER A 209 -5.34 3.68 7.63
C SER A 209 -4.87 5.04 7.11
N GLY A 210 -3.55 5.24 7.00
CA GLY A 210 -2.98 6.43 6.40
C GLY A 210 -3.39 6.60 4.93
N LEU A 211 -3.36 5.53 4.15
CA LEU A 211 -3.81 5.54 2.74
C LEU A 211 -5.30 5.85 2.63
N VAL A 212 -6.15 5.25 3.46
CA VAL A 212 -7.60 5.52 3.46
C VAL A 212 -7.87 7.00 3.71
N ASN A 213 -7.17 7.63 4.66
CA ASN A 213 -7.26 9.08 4.90
C ASN A 213 -6.86 9.89 3.65
N GLN A 214 -5.73 9.55 3.02
CA GLN A 214 -5.27 10.21 1.80
C GLN A 214 -6.25 10.02 0.62
N PHE A 215 -6.81 8.83 0.48
CA PHE A 215 -7.79 8.50 -0.55
C PHE A 215 -9.05 9.34 -0.36
N GLN A 216 -9.56 9.44 0.87
CA GLN A 216 -10.70 10.30 1.18
C GLN A 216 -10.42 11.77 0.85
N LYS A 217 -9.28 12.31 1.28
CA LYS A 217 -8.88 13.70 0.99
C LYS A 217 -8.82 13.99 -0.51
N ASN A 218 -8.52 12.97 -1.31
CA ASN A 218 -8.47 13.02 -2.76
C ASN A 218 -9.76 12.51 -3.45
N LYS A 219 -10.88 12.42 -2.71
CA LYS A 219 -12.22 12.05 -3.22
C LYS A 219 -12.29 10.65 -3.85
N LEU A 220 -11.44 9.73 -3.40
CA LEU A 220 -11.49 8.33 -3.79
C LEU A 220 -12.38 7.54 -2.84
N ALA A 221 -13.41 6.89 -3.39
CA ALA A 221 -14.26 5.99 -2.64
C ALA A 221 -13.46 4.74 -2.23
N THR A 222 -13.45 4.43 -0.94
CA THR A 222 -12.68 3.31 -0.39
C THR A 222 -13.64 2.36 0.34
N ILE A 223 -13.65 1.10 -0.08
CA ILE A 223 -14.41 0.03 0.59
C ILE A 223 -13.39 -0.89 1.26
N LEU A 224 -13.49 -1.04 2.58
CA LEU A 224 -12.65 -1.94 3.36
C LEU A 224 -13.46 -3.19 3.72
N ILE A 225 -12.91 -4.35 3.35
CA ILE A 225 -13.40 -5.65 3.84
C ILE A 225 -12.54 -6.00 5.05
N ASP A 226 -13.05 -5.66 6.23
CA ASP A 226 -12.33 -5.78 7.49
C ASP A 226 -12.77 -7.04 8.24
N THR A 227 -11.96 -8.10 8.12
CA THR A 227 -12.23 -9.39 8.79
C THR A 227 -11.87 -9.39 10.27
N GLU A 228 -11.01 -8.47 10.71
CA GLU A 228 -10.48 -8.41 12.08
C GLU A 228 -11.13 -7.29 12.92
N GLY A 229 -11.82 -6.35 12.28
CA GLY A 229 -12.45 -5.21 12.93
C GLY A 229 -11.45 -4.13 13.35
N GLU A 230 -10.26 -4.07 12.74
CA GLU A 230 -9.20 -3.12 13.08
C GLU A 230 -9.53 -1.68 12.66
N TYR A 231 -10.35 -1.49 11.63
CA TYR A 231 -10.58 -0.17 11.00
C TYR A 231 -11.87 0.50 11.46
N THR A 232 -12.63 -0.10 12.38
CA THR A 232 -13.91 0.46 12.86
C THR A 232 -13.74 1.72 13.73
N HIS A 233 -12.52 1.95 14.24
CA HIS A 233 -12.12 3.16 14.98
C HIS A 233 -11.33 4.16 14.13
N ILE A 234 -11.23 3.96 12.81
CA ILE A 234 -10.42 4.82 11.93
C ILE A 234 -10.89 6.29 11.92
N ASN A 235 -12.12 6.55 12.37
CA ASN A 235 -12.70 7.88 12.53
C ASN A 235 -12.22 8.62 13.78
N GLU A 236 -11.49 7.96 14.66
CA GLU A 236 -10.98 8.52 15.90
C GLU A 236 -9.51 8.90 15.72
N PRO A 237 -9.06 10.02 16.32
CA PRO A 237 -7.65 10.37 16.32
C PRO A 237 -6.84 9.34 17.12
N THR A 238 -5.59 9.12 16.71
CA THR A 238 -4.68 8.23 17.46
C THR A 238 -4.44 8.77 18.88
N THR A 239 -4.45 7.85 19.85
CA THR A 239 -4.10 8.12 21.25
C THR A 239 -2.71 7.59 21.61
N ALA A 240 -2.04 6.93 20.67
CA ALA A 240 -0.73 6.33 20.90
C ALA A 240 0.36 7.41 21.04
N HIS A 241 1.04 7.45 22.19
CA HIS A 241 1.98 8.51 22.54
C HIS A 241 3.14 8.65 21.54
N ASN A 242 3.65 7.53 21.02
CA ASN A 242 4.69 7.52 19.99
C ASN A 242 4.23 8.16 18.67
N MET A 243 2.97 7.94 18.25
CA MET A 243 2.40 8.54 17.05
C MET A 243 2.14 10.03 17.23
N ILE A 244 1.63 10.43 18.39
CA ILE A 244 1.41 11.84 18.73
C ILE A 244 2.73 12.61 18.66
N ASN A 245 3.79 12.11 19.31
CA ASN A 245 5.12 12.72 19.26
C ASN A 245 5.67 12.80 17.82
N ALA A 246 5.41 11.78 16.99
CA ALA A 246 5.82 11.78 15.59
C ALA A 246 5.05 12.80 14.73
N LEU A 247 3.77 13.03 15.03
CA LEU A 247 2.94 14.05 14.38
C LEU A 247 3.39 15.46 14.79
N GLU A 248 3.65 15.69 16.07
CA GLU A 248 4.14 16.98 16.58
C GLU A 248 5.46 17.41 15.94
N ARG A 249 6.42 16.48 15.80
CA ARG A 249 7.68 16.73 15.09
C ARG A 249 7.49 17.14 13.62
N ARG A 250 6.34 16.82 13.05
CA ARG A 250 5.96 17.15 11.67
C ARG A 250 5.01 18.34 11.59
N GLY A 251 4.66 18.97 12.72
CA GLY A 251 3.66 20.03 12.77
C GLY A 251 2.25 19.57 12.38
N LEU A 252 1.95 18.28 12.55
CA LEU A 252 0.64 17.68 12.23
C LEU A 252 -0.16 17.44 13.52
N SER A 253 -1.48 17.57 13.42
CA SER A 253 -2.40 17.19 14.49
C SER A 253 -2.93 15.76 14.29
N PRO A 254 -3.18 14.99 15.35
CA PRO A 254 -3.86 13.71 15.23
C PRO A 254 -5.31 13.93 14.77
N GLU A 255 -5.69 13.23 13.71
CA GLU A 255 -7.02 13.29 13.10
C GLU A 255 -7.50 11.87 12.78
N GLY A 256 -8.82 11.68 12.81
CA GLY A 256 -9.48 10.49 12.28
C GLY A 256 -9.99 10.73 10.86
N VAL A 257 -10.40 9.66 10.19
CA VAL A 257 -11.05 9.71 8.88
C VAL A 257 -12.52 10.10 9.05
N ASN A 258 -12.96 11.17 8.40
CA ASN A 258 -14.32 11.66 8.55
C ASN A 258 -15.31 10.81 7.73
N GLU A 259 -16.63 11.02 7.90
CA GLU A 259 -17.66 10.45 7.01
C GLU A 259 -17.55 8.92 6.78
N THR A 260 -17.07 8.17 7.77
CA THR A 260 -16.96 6.71 7.72
C THR A 260 -18.32 6.07 7.97
N HIS A 261 -18.53 4.89 7.38
CA HIS A 261 -19.74 4.08 7.58
C HIS A 261 -19.32 2.65 7.90
N VAL A 262 -19.84 2.11 9.00
CA VAL A 262 -19.58 0.72 9.41
C VAL A 262 -20.79 -0.12 9.04
N TYR A 263 -20.62 -1.01 8.07
CA TYR A 263 -21.63 -1.99 7.68
C TYR A 263 -21.30 -3.32 8.36
N ARG A 264 -22.22 -3.84 9.18
CA ARG A 264 -22.06 -5.15 9.83
C ARG A 264 -23.18 -6.10 9.43
N LEU A 265 -22.85 -7.38 9.34
CA LEU A 265 -23.84 -8.43 9.09
C LEU A 265 -24.81 -8.53 10.28
N VAL A 266 -26.09 -8.76 9.99
CA VAL A 266 -27.08 -9.09 11.03
C VAL A 266 -26.58 -10.28 11.85
N GLY A 267 -26.66 -10.18 13.17
CA GLY A 267 -26.18 -11.20 14.11
C GLY A 267 -24.67 -11.16 14.40
N ARG A 268 -23.91 -10.23 13.79
CA ARG A 268 -22.50 -9.99 14.11
C ARG A 268 -22.32 -8.71 14.92
N GLU A 269 -21.38 -8.72 15.85
CA GLU A 269 -20.96 -7.54 16.60
C GLU A 269 -19.95 -6.71 15.81
N THR A 270 -19.72 -5.46 16.26
CA THR A 270 -18.67 -4.59 15.73
C THR A 270 -17.73 -4.23 16.89
N SER A 271 -16.44 -4.09 16.60
CA SER A 271 -15.43 -3.62 17.57
C SER A 271 -15.67 -2.17 18.01
N ASN A 272 -16.39 -1.37 17.22
CA ASN A 272 -16.79 0.00 17.60
C ASN A 272 -18.32 0.19 17.65
N PRO A 273 -19.02 -0.28 18.69
CA PRO A 273 -20.48 -0.09 18.82
C PRO A 273 -20.90 1.37 18.96
N LYS A 274 -19.97 2.26 19.36
CA LYS A 274 -20.22 3.69 19.56
C LYS A 274 -20.00 4.51 18.29
N HIS A 275 -19.57 3.89 17.19
CA HIS A 275 -19.38 4.57 15.92
C HIS A 275 -20.68 5.29 15.49
N PRO A 276 -20.62 6.56 15.06
CA PRO A 276 -21.83 7.36 14.82
C PRO A 276 -22.72 6.83 13.68
N ARG A 277 -22.15 6.05 12.77
CA ARG A 277 -22.84 5.50 11.58
C ARG A 277 -22.62 4.00 11.45
N VAL A 278 -23.33 3.22 12.26
CA VAL A 278 -23.37 1.76 12.15
C VAL A 278 -24.66 1.35 11.47
N GLN A 279 -24.55 0.52 10.43
CA GLN A 279 -25.69 -0.01 9.70
C GLN A 279 -25.61 -1.54 9.65
N ASN A 280 -26.74 -2.18 9.91
CA ASN A 280 -26.86 -3.61 9.71
C ASN A 280 -27.21 -3.87 8.26
N PHE A 281 -26.56 -4.86 7.65
CA PHE A 281 -26.95 -5.38 6.36
C PHE A 281 -27.05 -6.90 6.41
N THR A 282 -27.77 -7.47 5.46
CA THR A 282 -27.88 -8.92 5.28
C THR A 282 -27.87 -9.20 3.79
N LEU A 283 -27.42 -10.40 3.43
CA LEU A 283 -27.56 -10.90 2.07
C LEU A 283 -28.99 -11.40 1.90
N LYS A 284 -29.68 -10.93 0.87
CA LYS A 284 -31.00 -11.45 0.52
C LYS A 284 -30.83 -12.72 -0.28
N PHE A 285 -31.41 -13.82 0.21
CA PHE A 285 -31.26 -15.13 -0.43
C PHE A 285 -31.74 -15.13 -1.89
N ASP A 286 -32.81 -14.39 -2.21
CA ASP A 286 -33.36 -14.27 -3.57
C ASP A 286 -32.47 -13.46 -4.54
N GLN A 287 -31.40 -12.84 -4.04
CA GLN A 287 -30.38 -12.15 -4.84
C GLN A 287 -29.10 -12.98 -4.99
N LEU A 288 -28.94 -14.06 -4.22
CA LEU A 288 -27.77 -14.92 -4.31
C LEU A 288 -27.95 -15.93 -5.45
N SER A 289 -27.01 -15.92 -6.39
CA SER A 289 -26.87 -16.99 -7.38
C SER A 289 -26.85 -18.36 -6.68
N PRO A 290 -27.54 -19.39 -7.22
CA PRO A 290 -27.46 -20.74 -6.68
C PRO A 290 -26.01 -21.21 -6.50
N TYR A 291 -25.12 -20.83 -7.41
CA TYR A 291 -23.71 -21.19 -7.37
C TYR A 291 -22.96 -20.51 -6.22
N ALA A 292 -23.26 -19.24 -5.96
CA ALA A 292 -22.71 -18.53 -4.81
C ALA A 292 -23.14 -19.19 -3.48
N VAL A 293 -24.40 -19.63 -3.37
CA VAL A 293 -24.87 -20.36 -2.17
C VAL A 293 -24.13 -21.70 -2.00
N MET A 294 -23.94 -22.45 -3.10
CA MET A 294 -23.21 -23.72 -3.06
C MET A 294 -21.75 -23.53 -2.64
N GLU A 295 -21.10 -22.45 -3.07
CA GLU A 295 -19.73 -22.10 -2.69
C GLU A 295 -19.65 -21.66 -1.22
N ILE A 296 -20.51 -20.74 -0.79
CA ILE A 296 -20.58 -20.26 0.60
C ILE A 296 -20.76 -21.41 1.58
N LEU A 297 -21.64 -22.36 1.25
CA LEU A 297 -21.93 -23.53 2.08
C LEU A 297 -21.00 -24.73 1.80
N SER A 298 -20.04 -24.59 0.89
CA SER A 298 -19.06 -25.61 0.53
C SER A 298 -19.70 -26.97 0.19
N PHE A 299 -20.71 -26.98 -0.68
CA PHE A 299 -21.40 -28.20 -1.07
C PHE A 299 -20.51 -29.16 -1.87
N SER A 300 -20.52 -30.43 -1.49
CA SER A 300 -20.05 -31.56 -2.31
C SER A 300 -20.87 -31.71 -3.61
N GLU A 301 -20.33 -32.37 -4.63
CA GLU A 301 -21.03 -32.61 -5.91
C GLU A 301 -22.44 -33.22 -5.72
N ALA A 302 -22.58 -34.18 -4.80
CA ALA A 302 -23.86 -34.79 -4.50
C ALA A 302 -24.86 -33.78 -3.88
N GLN A 303 -24.40 -32.89 -3.01
CA GLN A 303 -25.22 -31.84 -2.41
C GLN A 303 -25.59 -30.77 -3.46
N GLN A 304 -24.65 -30.40 -4.34
CA GLN A 304 -24.86 -29.45 -5.42
C GLN A 304 -26.00 -29.91 -6.35
N GLN A 305 -25.98 -31.16 -6.81
CA GLN A 305 -27.04 -31.73 -7.65
C GLN A 305 -28.43 -31.63 -7.02
N ARG A 306 -28.54 -31.86 -5.70
CA ARG A 306 -29.81 -31.80 -4.96
C ARG A 306 -30.28 -30.39 -4.73
N TYR A 307 -29.35 -29.50 -4.41
CA TYR A 307 -29.64 -28.09 -4.25
C TYR A 307 -30.12 -27.47 -5.56
N LEU A 308 -29.45 -27.73 -6.68
CA LEU A 308 -29.90 -27.26 -7.99
C LEU A 308 -31.29 -27.81 -8.35
N LYS A 309 -31.53 -29.11 -8.10
CA LYS A 309 -32.87 -29.69 -8.28
C LYS A 309 -33.92 -29.01 -7.39
N ALA A 310 -33.58 -28.70 -6.14
CA ALA A 310 -34.46 -27.96 -5.25
C ALA A 310 -34.73 -26.53 -5.73
N VAL A 311 -33.73 -25.86 -6.31
CA VAL A 311 -33.87 -24.54 -6.93
C VAL A 311 -34.84 -24.63 -8.11
N ASP A 312 -34.71 -25.61 -9.01
CA ASP A 312 -35.63 -25.82 -10.14
C ASP A 312 -37.07 -26.03 -9.67
N ILE A 313 -37.24 -26.87 -8.65
CA ILE A 313 -38.54 -27.08 -8.00
C ILE A 313 -39.07 -25.77 -7.42
N GLY A 314 -38.22 -24.97 -6.78
CA GLY A 314 -38.56 -23.65 -6.25
C GLY A 314 -39.13 -22.73 -7.32
N ARG A 315 -38.52 -22.71 -8.51
CA ARG A 315 -39.04 -21.92 -9.65
C ARG A 315 -40.42 -22.40 -10.07
N ILE A 316 -40.62 -23.71 -10.19
CA ILE A 316 -41.91 -24.31 -10.57
C ILE A 316 -42.97 -23.97 -9.52
N VAL A 317 -42.63 -24.06 -8.24
CA VAL A 317 -43.52 -23.71 -7.12
C VAL A 317 -43.93 -22.25 -7.19
N LEU A 318 -42.97 -21.33 -7.33
CA LEU A 318 -43.26 -19.90 -7.42
C LEU A 318 -44.13 -19.55 -8.63
N ARG A 319 -43.90 -20.19 -9.79
CA ARG A 319 -44.70 -19.99 -11.00
C ARG A 319 -46.12 -20.56 -10.86
N LYS A 320 -46.26 -21.81 -10.41
CA LYS A 320 -47.57 -22.49 -10.30
C LYS A 320 -48.47 -21.87 -9.23
N LEU A 321 -47.87 -21.44 -8.11
CA LEU A 321 -48.59 -20.73 -7.06
C LEU A 321 -48.82 -19.24 -7.39
N LYS A 322 -48.42 -18.78 -8.58
CA LYS A 322 -48.55 -17.37 -9.03
C LYS A 322 -47.93 -16.38 -8.05
N ILE A 323 -46.80 -16.74 -7.46
CA ILE A 323 -46.02 -15.89 -6.54
C ILE A 323 -45.03 -15.03 -7.33
N PHE A 324 -44.38 -15.62 -8.33
CA PHE A 324 -43.49 -14.91 -9.25
C PHE A 324 -43.29 -15.69 -10.56
N PRO A 325 -43.38 -15.03 -11.73
CA PRO A 325 -43.81 -13.65 -11.96
C PRO A 325 -45.35 -13.51 -11.88
N VAL A 326 -45.84 -12.32 -11.54
CA VAL A 326 -47.28 -11.99 -11.45
C VAL A 326 -47.69 -10.88 -12.43
N THR A 327 -46.74 -10.03 -12.83
CA THR A 327 -46.94 -8.92 -13.77
C THR A 327 -46.09 -9.12 -15.03
N LYS A 328 -46.46 -8.43 -16.13
CA LYS A 328 -45.68 -8.45 -17.38
C LYS A 328 -44.24 -7.98 -17.18
N ASP A 329 -44.04 -6.92 -16.39
CA ASP A 329 -42.70 -6.41 -16.10
C ASP A 329 -41.82 -7.46 -15.36
N GLN A 330 -42.42 -8.30 -14.52
CA GLN A 330 -41.72 -9.39 -13.84
C GLN A 330 -41.41 -10.56 -14.78
N GLU A 331 -42.24 -10.80 -15.80
CA GLU A 331 -41.95 -11.78 -16.85
C GLU A 331 -40.74 -11.34 -17.69
N GLU A 332 -40.65 -10.04 -18.02
CA GLU A 332 -39.50 -9.47 -18.72
C GLU A 332 -38.23 -9.53 -17.85
N GLN A 333 -38.34 -9.16 -16.56
CA GLN A 333 -37.23 -9.33 -15.60
C GLN A 333 -36.72 -10.77 -15.54
N LEU A 334 -37.62 -11.75 -15.62
CA LEU A 334 -37.26 -13.17 -15.58
C LEU A 334 -36.58 -13.63 -16.88
N TYR A 335 -36.90 -13.01 -18.02
CA TYR A 335 -36.26 -13.29 -19.30
C TYR A 335 -34.79 -12.81 -19.32
N GLU A 336 -34.50 -11.69 -18.65
CA GLU A 336 -33.15 -11.11 -18.54
C GLU A 336 -32.31 -11.70 -17.39
N LEU A 337 -32.88 -12.60 -16.59
CA LEU A 337 -32.23 -13.12 -15.39
C LEU A 337 -31.07 -14.06 -15.75
N ASP A 338 -29.84 -13.66 -15.40
CA ASP A 338 -28.67 -14.54 -15.40
C ASP A 338 -28.44 -15.15 -14.02
N GLU A 339 -28.68 -16.45 -13.92
CA GLU A 339 -28.58 -17.23 -12.67
C GLU A 339 -27.14 -17.54 -12.25
N LEU A 340 -26.15 -17.32 -13.11
CA LEU A 340 -24.75 -17.35 -12.70
C LEU A 340 -24.43 -16.14 -11.81
N VAL A 341 -25.12 -15.02 -12.02
CA VAL A 341 -24.86 -13.74 -11.36
C VAL A 341 -25.85 -13.44 -10.23
N SER A 342 -27.14 -13.76 -10.39
CA SER A 342 -28.22 -13.41 -9.46
C SER A 342 -29.06 -14.62 -9.04
N GLY A 343 -29.74 -14.49 -7.90
CA GLY A 343 -30.76 -15.44 -7.44
C GLY A 343 -32.11 -15.28 -8.16
N TYR A 344 -33.05 -16.18 -7.83
CA TYR A 344 -34.41 -16.14 -8.38
C TYR A 344 -35.32 -15.27 -7.49
N PRO A 345 -35.97 -14.21 -8.01
CA PRO A 345 -36.79 -13.31 -7.21
C PRO A 345 -37.88 -14.04 -6.42
N LYS A 346 -38.11 -13.61 -5.16
CA LYS A 346 -39.08 -14.22 -4.23
C LYS A 346 -38.76 -15.65 -3.78
N LEU A 347 -37.69 -16.27 -4.26
CA LEU A 347 -37.23 -17.54 -3.72
C LEU A 347 -36.52 -17.30 -2.39
N THR A 348 -37.19 -17.58 -1.27
CA THR A 348 -36.62 -17.36 0.06
C THR A 348 -35.91 -18.61 0.58
N LEU A 349 -35.01 -18.42 1.55
CA LEU A 349 -34.35 -19.53 2.25
C LEU A 349 -35.37 -20.49 2.90
N GLU A 350 -36.48 -19.95 3.43
CA GLU A 350 -37.55 -20.76 4.01
C GLU A 350 -38.23 -21.67 2.98
N ILE A 351 -38.54 -21.15 1.79
CA ILE A 351 -39.11 -21.93 0.68
C ILE A 351 -38.13 -23.03 0.27
N MET A 352 -36.85 -22.69 0.12
CA MET A 352 -35.81 -23.66 -0.21
C MET A 352 -35.66 -24.75 0.84
N TYR A 353 -35.66 -24.39 2.12
CA TYR A 353 -35.61 -25.34 3.23
C TYR A 353 -36.80 -26.31 3.19
N ASP A 354 -38.01 -25.80 2.98
CA ASP A 354 -39.24 -26.60 2.92
C ASP A 354 -39.22 -27.59 1.74
N ILE A 355 -38.76 -27.14 0.57
CA ILE A 355 -38.59 -28.00 -0.62
C ILE A 355 -37.59 -29.12 -0.34
N VAL A 356 -36.39 -28.78 0.14
CA VAL A 356 -35.33 -29.76 0.44
C VAL A 356 -35.82 -30.77 1.48
N SER A 357 -36.51 -30.32 2.53
CA SER A 357 -37.08 -31.17 3.57
C SER A 357 -38.10 -32.16 3.02
N LEU A 358 -39.04 -31.71 2.17
CA LEU A 358 -40.04 -32.59 1.57
C LEU A 358 -39.44 -33.53 0.52
N CYS A 359 -38.47 -33.09 -0.28
CA CYS A 359 -37.73 -33.97 -1.18
C CYS A 359 -37.02 -35.08 -0.40
N ALA A 360 -36.37 -34.76 0.73
CA ALA A 360 -35.75 -35.76 1.60
C ALA A 360 -36.76 -36.80 2.11
N LYS A 361 -37.92 -36.34 2.60
CA LYS A 361 -39.01 -37.22 3.08
C LYS A 361 -39.58 -38.11 1.97
N ARG A 362 -39.82 -37.53 0.78
CA ARG A 362 -40.34 -38.26 -0.38
C ARG A 362 -39.39 -39.36 -0.81
N VAL A 363 -38.10 -39.04 -0.95
CA VAL A 363 -37.06 -40.02 -1.35
C VAL A 363 -36.89 -41.08 -0.26
N GLY A 364 -37.01 -40.71 1.02
CA GLY A 364 -37.01 -41.63 2.16
C GLY A 364 -38.26 -42.47 2.30
N LYS A 365 -39.28 -42.28 1.45
CA LYS A 365 -40.61 -42.92 1.53
C LYS A 365 -41.25 -42.76 2.92
N GLU A 366 -40.99 -41.63 3.57
CA GLU A 366 -41.61 -41.30 4.86
C GLU A 366 -43.10 -41.00 4.65
N LYS A 367 -43.94 -41.50 5.58
CA LYS A 367 -45.37 -41.15 5.58
C LYS A 367 -45.51 -39.67 5.88
N LEU A 368 -46.15 -38.91 4.99
CA LEU A 368 -46.39 -37.47 5.14
C LEU A 368 -47.60 -37.15 6.03
N HIS A 369 -48.44 -38.15 6.32
CA HIS A 369 -49.56 -38.05 7.24
C HIS A 369 -49.48 -39.19 8.26
N ASP A 370 -49.87 -38.91 9.50
CA ASP A 370 -50.01 -39.91 10.56
C ASP A 370 -51.31 -40.72 10.41
N GLU A 371 -51.56 -41.63 11.35
CA GLU A 371 -52.75 -42.49 11.33
C GLU A 371 -54.06 -41.71 11.52
N ASP A 372 -53.99 -40.49 12.09
CA ASP A 372 -55.10 -39.57 12.28
C ASP A 372 -55.28 -38.59 11.10
N GLY A 373 -54.47 -38.73 10.05
CA GLY A 373 -54.49 -37.85 8.87
C GLY A 373 -53.83 -36.49 9.07
N LYS A 374 -53.09 -36.27 10.17
CA LYS A 374 -52.35 -35.02 10.41
C LYS A 374 -50.99 -35.05 9.70
N PRO A 375 -50.52 -33.91 9.16
CA PRO A 375 -49.23 -33.86 8.47
C PRO A 375 -48.06 -34.12 9.42
N THR A 376 -47.15 -35.01 9.02
CA THR A 376 -45.91 -35.34 9.76
C THR A 376 -44.73 -34.42 9.39
N TYR A 377 -45.03 -33.33 8.69
CA TYR A 377 -44.07 -32.33 8.23
C TYR A 377 -44.51 -30.94 8.68
N PHE A 378 -43.55 -30.03 8.79
CA PHE A 378 -43.79 -28.64 9.13
C PHE A 378 -43.16 -27.75 8.05
N LEU A 379 -43.96 -26.86 7.47
CA LEU A 379 -43.52 -25.88 6.48
C LEU A 379 -43.23 -24.55 7.18
N ARG A 380 -41.99 -24.07 7.08
CA ARG A 380 -41.55 -22.79 7.65
C ARG A 380 -42.23 -21.62 6.93
N SER A 381 -42.22 -21.66 5.59
CA SER A 381 -42.81 -20.64 4.75
C SER A 381 -44.32 -20.57 4.95
N GLN A 382 -44.81 -19.39 5.34
CA GLN A 382 -46.26 -19.15 5.47
C GLN A 382 -46.99 -19.32 4.13
N ILE A 383 -46.33 -18.96 3.03
CA ILE A 383 -46.92 -19.04 1.69
C ILE A 383 -47.16 -20.50 1.29
N LEU A 384 -46.21 -21.39 1.61
CA LEU A 384 -46.37 -22.81 1.33
C LEU A 384 -47.38 -23.47 2.26
N ARG A 385 -47.46 -23.05 3.53
CA ARG A 385 -48.52 -23.51 4.46
C ARG A 385 -49.93 -23.21 3.95
N ASN A 386 -50.12 -22.04 3.35
CA ASN A 386 -51.42 -21.65 2.81
C ASN A 386 -51.79 -22.38 1.50
N ASN A 387 -50.84 -23.08 0.88
CA ASN A 387 -51.01 -23.78 -0.41
C ASN A 387 -50.40 -25.19 -0.33
N ASP A 388 -50.55 -25.85 0.81
CA ASP A 388 -49.86 -27.11 1.13
C ASP A 388 -50.24 -28.25 0.17
N GLU A 389 -51.53 -28.41 -0.15
CA GLU A 389 -52.01 -29.44 -1.08
C GLU A 389 -51.39 -29.31 -2.48
N GLU A 390 -51.42 -28.10 -3.05
CA GLU A 390 -50.87 -27.83 -4.38
C GLU A 390 -49.33 -27.95 -4.34
N PHE A 391 -48.69 -27.48 -3.27
CA PHE A 391 -47.25 -27.64 -3.07
C PHE A 391 -46.84 -29.13 -3.02
N LEU A 392 -47.55 -29.95 -2.25
CA LEU A 392 -47.33 -31.40 -2.19
C LEU A 392 -47.52 -32.06 -3.55
N LYS A 393 -48.56 -31.65 -4.30
CA LYS A 393 -48.79 -32.13 -5.67
C LYS A 393 -47.64 -31.79 -6.59
N ILE A 394 -47.10 -30.57 -6.51
CA ILE A 394 -45.92 -30.16 -7.28
C ILE A 394 -44.73 -31.05 -6.92
N ILE A 395 -44.43 -31.22 -5.62
CA ILE A 395 -43.33 -32.07 -5.16
C ILE A 395 -43.50 -33.51 -5.64
N ASN A 396 -44.69 -34.08 -5.57
CA ASN A 396 -44.99 -35.48 -5.95
C ASN A 396 -44.97 -35.72 -7.47
N THR A 397 -45.21 -34.68 -8.27
CA THR A 397 -45.16 -34.77 -9.74
C THR A 397 -43.76 -34.54 -10.31
N GLN A 398 -42.77 -34.17 -9.48
CA GLN A 398 -41.40 -34.04 -9.96
C GLN A 398 -40.79 -35.40 -10.31
N GLU A 399 -40.26 -35.48 -11.52
CA GLU A 399 -39.46 -36.60 -12.02
C GLU A 399 -37.97 -36.35 -11.75
N ASP A 400 -37.16 -37.41 -11.81
CA ASP A 400 -35.69 -37.37 -11.67
C ASP A 400 -35.19 -36.69 -10.39
N ILE A 401 -35.84 -36.94 -9.25
CA ILE A 401 -35.31 -36.51 -7.95
C ILE A 401 -34.12 -37.42 -7.58
N PRO A 402 -32.92 -36.87 -7.29
CA PRO A 402 -31.77 -37.64 -6.82
C PRO A 402 -32.12 -38.53 -5.61
N THR A 403 -31.70 -39.79 -5.64
CA THR A 403 -32.25 -40.86 -4.78
C THR A 403 -31.59 -41.02 -3.41
N SER A 404 -30.42 -40.42 -3.15
CA SER A 404 -29.79 -40.57 -1.83
C SER A 404 -30.39 -39.56 -0.82
N VAL A 405 -31.09 -40.11 0.17
CA VAL A 405 -31.72 -39.38 1.29
C VAL A 405 -30.67 -38.69 2.17
N ALA A 406 -29.54 -39.35 2.44
CA ALA A 406 -28.50 -38.83 3.31
C ALA A 406 -27.97 -37.47 2.80
N SER A 407 -27.73 -37.36 1.50
CA SER A 407 -27.29 -36.11 0.88
C SER A 407 -28.38 -35.03 0.88
N TRP A 408 -29.66 -35.39 0.76
CA TRP A 408 -30.78 -34.42 0.93
C TRP A 408 -30.85 -33.87 2.35
N ARG A 409 -30.71 -34.75 3.36
CA ARG A 409 -30.65 -34.34 4.76
C ARG A 409 -29.41 -33.50 5.07
N ALA A 410 -28.29 -33.76 4.40
CA ALA A 410 -27.11 -32.93 4.52
C ALA A 410 -27.32 -31.51 3.96
N VAL A 411 -27.95 -31.36 2.78
CA VAL A 411 -28.34 -30.04 2.25
C VAL A 411 -29.30 -29.34 3.22
N GLN A 412 -30.29 -30.08 3.75
CA GLN A 412 -31.23 -29.54 4.73
C GLN A 412 -30.52 -28.97 5.96
N GLY A 413 -29.54 -29.69 6.51
CA GLY A 413 -28.77 -29.24 7.67
C GLY A 413 -27.85 -28.04 7.40
N LEU A 414 -27.42 -27.84 6.15
CA LEU A 414 -26.62 -26.66 5.77
C LEU A 414 -27.48 -25.41 5.49
N LEU A 415 -28.76 -25.58 5.15
CA LEU A 415 -29.72 -24.49 4.96
C LEU A 415 -30.48 -24.11 6.25
N SER A 416 -30.38 -24.91 7.31
CA SER A 416 -31.07 -24.69 8.59
C SER A 416 -30.43 -23.60 9.40
#